data_AF-A0A963ASI0-F1
#
_entry.id   AF-A0A963ASI0-F1
#
_cell.length_a   1.000
_cell.length_b   1.000
_cell.length_c   1.000
_cell.angle_alpha   90.00
_cell.angle_beta   90.00
_cell.angle_gamma   90.00
#
_symmetry.space_group_name_H-M   'P 1'
#
loop_
_entity.id
_entity.type
_entity.pdbx_description
1 polymer ?
#
loop_
_entity_poly.entity_id
_entity_poly.type
_entity_poly.pdbx_seq_one_letter_code
_entity_poly.pdbx_strand_id
1 'polypeptide(L)' 'KHQIHDWEVQATLINYQRRYGSEEKALEMMQQEYQENIPKHNLHFIMGTMKAHPQTFIVIGLLRSTIDPQELDRQGVLPV' A
#
# COMPACT_ATOMS: atom_id res chain seq x y z
N LYS A 1 8.29 -14.88 16.65
CA LYS A 1 9.03 -14.22 15.54
C LYS A 1 8.08 -14.13 14.36
N HIS A 2 7.71 -12.93 13.92
CA HIS A 2 6.80 -12.74 12.80
C HIS A 2 7.50 -13.07 11.48
N GLN A 3 6.87 -13.88 10.62
CA GLN A 3 7.39 -14.16 9.28
C GLN A 3 6.76 -13.17 8.29
N ILE A 4 7.58 -12.29 7.75
CA ILE A 4 7.17 -11.31 6.72
C ILE A 4 7.79 -11.75 5.40
N HIS A 5 6.94 -12.01 4.41
CA HIS A 5 7.36 -12.47 3.07
C HIS A 5 7.60 -11.33 2.09
N ASP A 6 6.93 -10.20 2.32
CA ASP A 6 7.07 -9.00 1.52
C ASP A 6 8.25 -8.15 2.03
N TRP A 7 9.18 -7.84 1.14
CA TRP A 7 10.41 -7.13 1.52
C TRP A 7 10.13 -5.67 1.93
N GLU A 8 9.11 -5.02 1.37
CA GLU A 8 8.73 -3.64 1.70
C GLU A 8 8.12 -3.58 3.11
N VAL A 9 7.29 -4.56 3.45
CA VAL A 9 6.73 -4.72 4.80
C VAL A 9 7.84 -5.03 5.79
N GLN A 10 8.83 -5.87 5.44
CA GLN A 10 9.97 -6.16 6.30
C GLN A 10 10.87 -4.93 6.52
N ALA A 11 11.16 -4.18 5.45
CA ALA A 11 11.91 -2.93 5.53
C ALA A 11 11.18 -1.90 6.40
N THR A 12 9.85 -1.83 6.29
CA THR A 12 9.00 -0.98 7.12
C THR A 12 9.11 -1.36 8.60
N LEU A 13 9.03 -2.66 8.92
CA LEU A 13 9.21 -3.13 10.30
C LEU A 13 10.57 -2.71 10.88
N ILE A 14 11.65 -2.93 10.14
CA ILE A 14 13.01 -2.55 10.58
C ILE A 14 13.11 -1.04 10.80
N ASN A 15 12.52 -0.23 9.90
CA ASN A 15 12.50 1.21 10.04
C ASN A 15 11.68 1.66 11.27
N TYR A 16 10.53 1.06 11.48
CA TYR A 16 9.64 1.40 12.59
C TYR A 16 10.22 0.96 13.94
N GLN A 17 10.89 -0.19 14.00
CA GLN A 17 11.65 -0.62 15.18
C GLN A 17 12.70 0.41 15.57
N ARG A 18 13.46 0.94 14.60
CA ARG A 18 14.44 2.02 14.85
C ARG A 18 13.78 3.32 15.32
N ARG A 19 12.59 3.62 14.82
CA ARG A 19 11.86 4.86 15.15
C ARG A 19 11.14 4.81 16.50
N TYR A 20 10.55 3.68 16.86
CA TYR A 20 9.67 3.55 18.03
C TYR A 20 10.29 2.75 19.18
N GLY A 21 11.50 2.19 18.99
CA GLY A 21 12.29 1.61 20.06
C GLY A 21 11.91 0.18 20.47
N SER A 22 10.79 -0.37 19.99
CA SER A 22 10.41 -1.76 20.23
C SER A 22 9.70 -2.38 19.01
N GLU A 23 9.80 -3.71 18.88
CA GLU A 23 9.08 -4.47 17.84
C GLU A 23 7.56 -4.39 18.06
N GLU A 24 7.10 -4.50 19.31
CA GLU A 24 5.69 -4.43 19.64
C GLU A 24 5.07 -3.09 19.21
N LYS A 25 5.72 -1.98 19.55
CA LYS A 25 5.24 -0.66 19.14
C LYS A 25 5.33 -0.47 17.63
N ALA A 26 6.38 -1.00 16.99
CA ALA A 26 6.49 -0.97 15.54
C ALA A 26 5.32 -1.69 14.86
N LEU A 27 4.93 -2.87 15.36
CA LEU A 27 3.80 -3.63 14.84
C LEU A 27 2.46 -2.93 15.08
N GLU A 28 2.26 -2.32 16.25
CA GLU A 28 1.08 -1.50 16.55
C GLU A 28 0.95 -0.34 15.54
N MET A 29 2.03 0.39 15.30
CA MET A 29 2.05 1.50 14.35
C MET A 29 1.87 1.03 12.90
N MET A 30 2.42 -0.14 12.54
CA MET A 30 2.19 -0.74 11.23
C MET A 30 0.73 -1.15 11.06
N GLN A 31 0.09 -1.76 12.07
CA GLN A 31 -1.32 -2.11 12.01
C GLN A 31 -2.18 -0.86 11.81
N GLN A 32 -1.94 0.20 12.60
CA GLN A 32 -2.62 1.47 12.44
C GLN A 32 -2.45 2.02 11.01
N GLU A 33 -1.22 2.02 10.49
CA GLU A 33 -0.96 2.54 9.15
C GLU A 33 -1.67 1.71 8.07
N TYR A 34 -1.45 0.39 8.03
CA TYR A 34 -1.99 -0.48 6.97
C TYR A 34 -3.50 -0.69 7.05
N GLN A 35 -4.09 -0.75 8.25
CA GLN A 35 -5.51 -1.02 8.43
C GLN A 35 -6.37 0.23 8.51
N GLU A 36 -5.86 1.32 9.11
CA GLU A 36 -6.68 2.49 9.38
C GLU A 36 -6.35 3.67 8.49
N ASN A 37 -5.07 3.95 8.24
CA ASN A 37 -4.66 5.15 7.50
C ASN A 37 -4.67 4.90 6.00
N ILE A 38 -3.99 3.86 5.51
CA ILE A 38 -3.83 3.59 4.08
C ILE A 38 -5.18 3.52 3.34
N PRO A 39 -6.21 2.81 3.84
CA PRO A 39 -7.49 2.73 3.13
C PRO A 39 -8.20 4.09 2.98
N LYS A 40 -7.90 5.07 3.85
CA LYS A 40 -8.48 6.43 3.80
C LYS A 40 -7.84 7.32 2.74
N HIS A 41 -6.68 6.94 2.19
CA HIS A 41 -5.91 7.75 1.23
C HIS A 41 -6.09 7.26 -0.20
N ASN A 42 -7.36 7.15 -0.63
CA ASN A 42 -7.74 6.78 -1.99
C ASN A 42 -6.89 5.62 -2.54
N LEU A 43 -6.96 4.47 -1.86
CA LEU A 43 -6.11 3.34 -2.14
C LEU A 43 -6.51 2.67 -3.46
N HIS A 44 -5.55 2.61 -4.39
CA HIS A 44 -5.69 1.88 -5.65
C HIS A 44 -4.81 0.64 -5.64
N PHE A 45 -5.40 -0.49 -5.99
CA PHE A 45 -4.66 -1.72 -6.28
C PHE A 45 -4.21 -1.69 -7.73
N ILE A 46 -2.90 -1.66 -7.95
CA ILE A 46 -2.35 -1.86 -9.28
C ILE A 46 -2.31 -3.37 -9.51
N MET A 47 -3.13 -3.83 -10.46
CA MET A 47 -3.25 -5.24 -10.81
C MET A 47 -2.61 -5.51 -12.17
N GLY A 48 -2.07 -6.71 -12.32
CA GLY A 48 -1.53 -7.19 -13.59
C GLY A 48 -1.69 -8.70 -13.68
N THR A 49 -1.21 -9.27 -14.79
CA THR A 49 -1.17 -10.71 -15.01
C THR A 49 0.27 -11.15 -15.23
N MET A 50 0.61 -12.38 -14.88
CA MET A 50 1.91 -12.95 -15.24
C MET A 50 1.84 -13.57 -16.64
N LYS A 51 2.92 -13.48 -17.43
CA LYS A 51 2.99 -14.11 -18.76
C LYS A 51 2.67 -15.61 -18.71
N ALA A 52 3.11 -16.31 -17.66
CA ALA A 52 2.84 -17.73 -17.44
C ALA A 52 1.38 -18.02 -17.04
N HIS A 53 0.66 -17.03 -16.49
CA HIS A 53 -0.70 -17.15 -15.98
C HIS A 53 -1.54 -15.93 -16.41
N PRO A 54 -1.83 -15.79 -17.72
CA PRO A 54 -2.46 -14.58 -18.26
C PRO A 54 -3.93 -14.39 -17.85
N GLN A 55 -4.56 -15.43 -17.28
CA GLN A 55 -5.94 -15.39 -16.80
C GLN A 55 -6.05 -15.13 -15.30
N THR A 56 -4.91 -15.01 -14.59
CA THR A 56 -4.87 -14.78 -13.15
C THR A 56 -4.36 -13.37 -12.88
N PHE A 57 -5.20 -12.58 -12.22
CA PHE A 57 -4.78 -11.27 -11.72
C PHE A 57 -3.95 -11.43 -10.44
N ILE A 58 -2.87 -10.66 -10.36
CA ILE A 58 -2.05 -10.47 -9.17
C ILE A 58 -2.00 -8.99 -8.83
N VAL A 59 -1.91 -8.68 -7.55
CA VAL A 59 -1.60 -7.31 -7.10
C VAL A 59 -0.09 -7.12 -7.26
N ILE A 60 0.28 -6.13 -8.06
CA ILE A 60 1.69 -5.79 -8.33
C ILE A 60 2.14 -4.53 -7.58
N GLY A 61 1.20 -3.77 -7.01
CA GLY A 61 1.52 -2.59 -6.22
C GLY A 61 0.29 -1.93 -5.61
N LEU A 62 0.56 -1.00 -4.70
CA LEU A 62 -0.44 -0.17 -4.04
C LEU A 62 -0.11 1.30 -4.32
N LEU A 63 -1.10 2.07 -4.78
CA LEU A 63 -0.97 3.52 -4.94
C LEU A 63 -1.91 4.22 -3.97
N ARG A 64 -1.37 5.20 -3.24
CA ARG A 64 -2.13 6.07 -2.34
C ARG A 64 -2.09 7.48 -2.89
N SER A 65 -3.25 8.14 -2.93
CA SER A 65 -3.36 9.53 -3.38
C SER A 65 -4.09 10.35 -2.33
N THR A 66 -3.62 11.57 -2.08
CA THR A 66 -4.36 12.56 -1.28
C THR A 66 -5.50 13.21 -2.06
N ILE A 67 -5.54 12.99 -3.39
CA ILE A 67 -6.57 13.51 -4.27
C ILE A 67 -7.75 12.53 -4.26
N ASP A 68 -8.93 13.01 -3.87
CA ASP A 68 -10.18 12.26 -3.92
C ASP A 68 -10.44 11.76 -5.36
N PRO A 69 -10.82 10.49 -5.58
CA PRO A 69 -11.05 10.00 -6.94
C PRO A 69 -12.18 10.77 -7.66
N GLN A 70 -13.13 11.35 -6.92
CA GLN A 70 -14.17 12.21 -7.49
C GLN A 70 -13.63 13.56 -8.00
N GLU A 71 -12.51 14.05 -7.46
CA GLU A 71 -11.81 15.23 -7.98
C GLU A 71 -11.03 14.89 -9.27
N LEU A 72 -10.56 13.64 -9.41
CA LEU A 72 -9.88 13.15 -10.61
C LEU A 72 -10.85 12.94 -11.79
N ASP A 73 -12.07 12.47 -11.53
CA ASP A 73 -13.12 12.36 -12.58
C ASP A 73 -13.49 13.73 -13.18
N ARG A 74 -13.31 14.83 -12.43
CA ARG A 74 -13.46 16.19 -12.96
C ARG A 74 -12.32 16.62 -13.89
N GLN A 75 -11.15 15.98 -13.80
CA GLN A 75 -9.99 16.27 -14.65
C GLN A 75 -10.00 15.54 -16.00
N GLY A 76 -11.06 14.77 -16.31
CA GLY A 76 -11.29 14.13 -17.60
C GLY A 76 -11.63 15.08 -18.77
N VAL A 77 -11.59 16.40 -18.57
CA VAL A 77 -11.78 17.41 -19.62
C VAL A 77 -10.46 18.15 -19.88
N LEU A 78 -9.41 17.40 -20.25
CA LEU A 78 -8.28 18.00 -20.96
C LEU A 78 -8.57 17.89 -22.45
N PRO A 79 -8.71 19.01 -23.19
CA PRO A 79 -8.88 18.95 -24.63
C PRO A 79 -7.59 18.40 -25.24
N VAL A 80 -7.74 17.39 -26.09
CA VAL A 80 -6.74 16.92 -27.05
C VAL A 80 -6.29 18.04 -27.97
#